data_AF-A0A2X2JW01-F1
#
_entry.id   AF-A0A2X2JW01-F1
#
_cell.length_a   1.000
_cell.length_b   1.000
_cell.length_c   1.000
_cell.angle_alpha   90.00
_cell.angle_beta   90.00
_cell.angle_gamma   90.00
#
_symmetry.space_group_name_H-M   'P 1'
#
loop_
_entity.id
_entity.type
_entity.pdbx_description
1 polymer ?
#
loop_
_entity_poly.entity_id
_entity_poly.type
_entity_poly.pdbx_seq_one_letter_code
_entity_poly.pdbx_strand_id
1 'polypeptide(L)'
;MELRCRQINYLSIKFEFLPKNYPKVRLSSAAILSKISSVDKQVELVWQLPLTPSIRYVKIYRSEDKLNFQPIAILPIYVQKSLDRVNEYNKSYYYKIAWVDYNYVESPFSEVREVQTKKGTDKEMLNFIRNAHVNYFIDNYDVNSGMFLPDRGNRQAIVSTNETGYAILGLLVAGENNLISRQALLVRLTRIVKFLSSAQQHQGVFTALYDGRQGYLIIAIQFQRTICAVPPILWNRF
;
A
#
# COMPACT_ATOMS: atom_id res chain seq x y z
N MET A 1 -21.65 -20.12 -1.88
CA MET A 1 -20.40 -19.44 -1.49
C MET A 1 -20.33 -19.50 0.03
N GLU A 2 -19.58 -20.46 0.58
CA GLU A 2 -19.55 -20.67 2.03
C GLU A 2 -18.44 -19.78 2.61
N LEU A 3 -18.85 -18.77 3.37
CA LEU A 3 -17.99 -17.73 3.92
C LEU A 3 -17.69 -18.07 5.37
N ARG A 4 -16.41 -18.25 5.71
CA ARG A 4 -16.00 -18.50 7.09
C ARG A 4 -15.68 -17.16 7.77
N CYS A 5 -16.50 -16.80 8.77
CA CYS A 5 -16.33 -15.57 9.53
C CYS A 5 -15.38 -15.83 10.72
N ARG A 6 -14.35 -15.00 10.92
CA ARG A 6 -13.51 -15.01 12.12
C ARG A 6 -13.30 -13.60 12.65
N GLN A 7 -13.35 -13.46 13.97
CA GLN A 7 -13.21 -12.19 14.68
C GLN A 7 -11.74 -11.79 14.80
N ILE A 8 -11.40 -10.57 14.39
CA ILE A 8 -10.08 -9.97 14.59
C ILE A 8 -10.18 -9.02 15.78
N ASN A 9 -9.56 -9.37 16.91
CA ASN A 9 -9.58 -8.55 18.12
C ASN A 9 -8.32 -7.69 18.25
N TYR A 10 -8.15 -6.66 17.43
CA TYR A 10 -7.31 -5.50 17.78
C TYR A 10 -7.86 -4.25 17.07
N LEU A 11 -8.44 -3.33 17.87
CA LEU A 11 -8.89 -1.95 17.57
C LEU A 11 -10.04 -1.67 16.59
N SER A 12 -10.64 -2.65 15.90
CA SER A 12 -12.00 -2.54 15.35
C SER A 12 -12.48 -3.96 15.03
N ILE A 13 -13.74 -4.32 15.32
CA ILE A 13 -14.29 -5.62 14.88
C ILE A 13 -14.37 -5.59 13.36
N LYS A 14 -13.34 -6.13 12.70
CA LYS A 14 -13.28 -6.27 11.25
C LYS A 14 -13.55 -7.73 10.93
N PHE A 15 -14.73 -8.01 10.41
CA PHE A 15 -15.04 -9.31 9.83
C PHE A 15 -14.37 -9.40 8.46
N GLU A 16 -13.49 -10.38 8.27
CA GLU A 16 -12.86 -10.65 6.99
C GLU A 16 -13.42 -11.92 6.36
N PHE A 17 -13.73 -11.83 5.07
CA PHE A 17 -14.13 -12.97 4.27
C PHE A 17 -12.91 -13.63 3.62
N LEU A 18 -12.60 -14.86 4.03
CA LEU A 18 -11.51 -15.64 3.45
C LEU A 18 -12.00 -16.42 2.22
N PRO A 19 -11.16 -16.58 1.18
CA PRO A 19 -11.48 -17.44 0.06
C PRO A 19 -11.57 -18.91 0.52
N LYS A 20 -12.43 -19.70 -0.13
CA LYS A 20 -12.61 -21.12 0.20
C LYS A 20 -11.30 -21.91 0.17
N ASN A 21 -10.47 -21.62 -0.84
CA ASN A 21 -9.14 -22.20 -1.00
C ASN A 21 -8.10 -21.09 -0.80
N TYR A 22 -7.23 -21.26 0.20
CA TYR A 22 -6.07 -20.41 0.43
C TYR A 22 -4.81 -21.27 0.64
N PRO A 23 -3.63 -20.76 0.29
CA PRO A 23 -2.36 -21.44 0.52
C PRO A 23 -2.12 -21.67 2.02
N LYS A 24 -1.71 -22.90 2.38
CA LYS A 24 -1.49 -23.35 3.77
C LYS A 24 -0.02 -23.63 4.09
N VAL A 25 0.90 -23.14 3.25
CA VAL A 25 2.35 -23.31 3.49
C VAL A 25 2.71 -22.57 4.77
N ARG A 26 3.38 -23.26 5.69
CA ARG A 26 3.80 -22.67 6.98
C ARG A 26 4.83 -21.57 6.75
N LEU A 27 4.72 -20.49 7.52
CA LEU A 27 5.64 -19.37 7.49
C LEU A 27 6.88 -19.66 8.33
N SER A 28 7.89 -20.30 7.75
CA SER A 28 9.15 -20.63 8.43
C SER A 28 10.20 -19.52 8.35
N SER A 29 10.16 -18.68 7.31
CA SER A 29 11.10 -17.58 7.12
C SER A 29 10.76 -16.39 7.99
N ALA A 30 11.77 -15.82 8.65
CA ALA A 30 11.64 -14.56 9.37
C ALA A 30 11.24 -13.40 8.44
N ALA A 31 10.56 -12.41 9.00
CA ALA A 31 10.24 -11.19 8.28
C ALA A 31 11.46 -10.28 8.09
N ILE A 32 11.47 -9.49 7.01
CA ILE A 32 12.63 -8.66 6.64
C ILE A 32 12.23 -7.19 6.67
N LEU A 33 12.63 -6.51 7.74
CA LEU A 33 12.53 -5.06 7.84
C LEU A 33 13.74 -4.43 7.13
N SER A 34 13.54 -4.04 5.87
CA SER A 34 14.61 -3.60 4.97
C SER A 34 15.18 -2.22 5.31
N LYS A 35 14.33 -1.27 5.69
CA LYS A 35 14.73 0.09 6.01
C LYS A 35 13.84 0.67 7.10
N ILE A 36 14.47 1.44 7.97
CA ILE A 36 13.81 2.31 8.93
C ILE A 36 14.41 3.71 8.81
N SER A 37 13.57 4.73 8.79
CA SER A 37 13.99 6.12 8.80
C SER A 37 13.02 6.97 9.58
N SER A 38 13.47 8.09 10.13
CA SER A 38 12.61 9.03 10.84
C SER A 38 12.80 10.46 10.34
N VAL A 39 11.68 11.17 10.20
CA VAL A 39 11.65 12.61 9.96
C VAL A 39 10.71 13.22 10.99
N ASP A 40 11.22 14.13 11.82
CA ASP A 40 10.45 14.73 12.91
C ASP A 40 9.87 13.65 13.85
N LYS A 41 8.53 13.57 13.98
CA LYS A 41 7.83 12.53 14.76
C LYS A 41 7.34 11.35 13.93
N GLN A 42 7.71 11.29 12.65
CA GLN A 42 7.24 10.26 11.73
C GLN A 42 8.34 9.21 11.55
N VAL A 43 8.03 7.95 11.79
CA VAL A 43 8.91 6.81 11.55
C VAL A 43 8.39 6.03 10.36
N GLU A 44 9.18 5.98 9.30
CA GLU A 44 8.93 5.21 8.10
C GLU A 44 9.59 3.83 8.23
N LEU A 45 8.78 2.80 8.03
CA LEU A 45 9.18 1.39 8.02
C LEU A 45 8.96 0.86 6.60
N VAL A 46 9.98 0.25 6.01
CA VAL A 46 9.89 -0.38 4.67
C VAL A 46 10.37 -1.81 4.77
N TRP A 47 9.62 -2.74 4.18
CA TRP A 47 9.93 -4.16 4.18
C TRP A 47 9.89 -4.75 2.78
N GLN A 48 10.56 -5.90 2.61
CA GLN A 48 10.54 -6.67 1.39
C GLN A 48 9.74 -7.94 1.61
N LEU A 49 8.75 -8.18 0.75
CA LEU A 49 7.91 -9.37 0.81
C LEU A 49 8.58 -10.53 0.07
N PRO A 50 8.69 -11.72 0.68
CA PRO A 50 9.09 -12.91 -0.06
C PRO A 50 7.95 -13.37 -0.99
N LEU A 51 8.28 -14.21 -1.97
CA LEU A 51 7.31 -14.79 -2.92
C LEU A 51 6.40 -15.87 -2.31
N THR A 52 6.20 -15.86 -0.99
CA THR A 52 5.42 -16.87 -0.28
C THR A 52 3.94 -16.51 -0.32
N PRO A 53 3.09 -17.28 -1.04
CA PRO A 53 1.69 -16.92 -1.27
C PRO A 53 0.81 -17.02 -0.01
N SER A 54 1.28 -17.71 1.03
CA SER A 54 0.59 -17.84 2.32
C SER A 54 0.52 -16.55 3.13
N ILE A 55 1.38 -15.56 2.84
CA ILE A 55 1.40 -14.31 3.61
C ILE A 55 0.19 -13.48 3.23
N ARG A 56 -0.60 -13.08 4.22
CA ARG A 56 -1.78 -12.24 4.05
C ARG A 56 -1.57 -10.83 4.59
N TYR A 57 -0.92 -10.73 5.75
CA TYR A 57 -0.66 -9.47 6.42
C TYR A 57 0.78 -9.35 6.91
N VAL A 58 1.14 -8.11 7.21
CA VAL A 58 2.35 -7.70 7.93
C VAL A 58 1.88 -7.09 9.24
N LYS A 59 2.31 -7.67 10.36
CA LYS A 59 2.01 -7.13 11.68
C LYS A 59 3.25 -6.42 12.21
N ILE A 60 3.04 -5.20 12.69
CA ILE A 60 4.11 -4.31 13.11
C ILE A 60 4.05 -4.17 14.63
N TYR A 61 5.21 -4.33 15.24
CA TYR A 61 5.41 -4.20 16.67
C TYR A 61 6.36 -3.06 16.98
N ARG A 62 6.05 -2.31 18.03
CA ARG A 62 6.87 -1.21 18.55
C ARG A 62 7.15 -1.42 20.03
N SER A 63 8.35 -1.05 20.45
CA SER A 63 8.77 -1.02 21.85
C SER A 63 9.55 0.29 22.11
N GLU A 64 9.48 0.78 23.34
CA GLU A 64 10.25 1.96 23.80
C GLU A 64 11.45 1.55 24.67
N ASP A 65 11.45 0.32 25.18
CA ASP A 65 12.43 -0.23 26.13
C ASP A 65 13.21 -1.43 25.57
N LYS A 66 12.99 -1.78 24.30
CA LYS A 66 13.54 -2.96 23.59
C LYS A 66 13.06 -4.30 24.13
N LEU A 67 12.26 -4.33 25.20
CA LEU A 67 11.82 -5.54 25.87
C LEU A 67 10.33 -5.79 25.59
N ASN A 68 9.50 -4.79 25.85
CA ASN A 68 8.05 -4.88 25.76
C ASN A 68 7.58 -4.38 24.38
N PHE A 69 7.30 -5.32 23.48
CA PHE A 69 6.80 -5.04 22.14
C PHE A 69 5.28 -5.10 22.08
N GLN A 70 4.65 -3.98 21.73
CA GLN A 70 3.21 -3.85 21.52
C GLN A 70 2.88 -3.85 20.02
N PRO A 71 1.81 -4.54 19.59
CA PRO A 71 1.36 -4.47 18.21
C PRO A 71 0.70 -3.12 17.92
N ILE A 72 1.19 -2.41 16.91
CA ILE A 72 0.67 -1.09 16.53
C ILE A 72 -0.21 -1.11 15.29
N ALA A 73 0.06 -2.01 14.34
CA ALA A 73 -0.66 -2.07 13.08
C ALA A 73 -0.60 -3.47 12.46
N ILE A 74 -1.63 -3.77 11.66
CA ILE A 74 -1.65 -4.91 10.75
C ILE A 74 -2.01 -4.40 9.35
N LEU A 75 -1.13 -4.66 8.39
CA LEU A 75 -1.23 -4.11 7.03
C LEU A 75 -1.28 -5.24 6.00
N PRO A 76 -2.08 -5.11 4.93
CA PRO A 76 -2.15 -6.11 3.88
C PRO A 76 -0.88 -6.11 3.00
N ILE A 77 -0.58 -7.25 2.39
CA ILE A 77 0.63 -7.45 1.56
C ILE A 77 0.76 -6.55 0.33
N TYR A 78 -0.30 -5.88 -0.13
CA TYR A 78 -0.16 -4.89 -1.22
C TYR A 78 0.47 -3.58 -0.73
N VAL A 79 0.68 -3.43 0.58
CA VAL A 79 1.42 -2.32 1.20
C VAL A 79 2.81 -2.80 1.59
N GLN A 80 3.85 -2.05 1.21
CA GLN A 80 5.26 -2.38 1.46
C GLN A 80 5.94 -1.41 2.43
N LYS A 81 5.20 -0.44 2.94
CA LYS A 81 5.69 0.59 3.85
C LYS A 81 4.62 1.00 4.86
N SER A 82 5.05 1.40 6.04
CA SER A 82 4.18 1.97 7.07
C SER A 82 4.77 3.27 7.58
N LEU A 83 3.89 4.18 7.96
CA LEU A 83 4.26 5.35 8.72
C LEU A 83 3.68 5.23 10.12
N ASP A 84 4.55 5.28 11.12
CA ASP A 84 4.15 5.37 12.52
C ASP A 84 4.45 6.75 13.07
N ARG A 85 3.51 7.34 13.81
CA ARG A 85 3.68 8.64 14.44
C ARG A 85 3.98 8.44 15.91
N VAL A 86 5.12 8.95 16.36
CA VAL A 86 5.52 8.90 17.76
C VAL A 86 5.22 10.21 18.49
N ASN A 87 5.26 10.18 19.83
CA ASN A 87 4.88 11.33 20.65
C ASN A 87 6.08 12.23 20.99
N GLU A 88 7.24 11.63 21.27
CA GLU A 88 8.41 12.31 21.82
C GLU A 88 9.59 12.38 20.84
N TYR A 89 10.42 13.41 21.03
CA TYR A 89 11.70 13.59 20.35
C TYR A 89 12.85 12.99 21.17
N ASN A 90 13.95 12.67 20.49
CA ASN A 90 15.20 12.15 21.05
C ASN A 90 15.06 10.83 21.82
N LYS A 91 13.93 10.14 21.64
CA LYS A 91 13.66 8.83 22.22
C LYS A 91 13.93 7.74 21.18
N SER A 92 14.59 6.67 21.62
CA SER A 92 14.78 5.48 20.80
C SER A 92 13.51 4.65 20.79
N TYR A 93 13.08 4.28 19.59
CA TYR A 93 11.98 3.36 19.36
C TYR A 93 12.52 2.12 18.64
N TYR A 94 12.02 0.96 19.05
CA TYR A 94 12.44 -0.33 18.53
C TYR A 94 11.29 -0.97 17.77
N TYR A 95 11.55 -1.41 16.55
CA TYR A 95 10.55 -2.01 15.68
C TYR A 95 10.96 -3.42 15.27
N LYS A 96 9.96 -4.28 15.19
CA LYS A 96 10.05 -5.58 14.54
C LYS A 96 8.75 -5.88 13.83
N ILE A 97 8.82 -6.72 12.81
CA ILE A 97 7.66 -7.13 12.03
C ILE A 97 7.53 -8.65 12.02
N ALA A 98 6.32 -9.13 11.76
CA ALA A 98 6.04 -10.53 11.49
C ALA A 98 5.11 -10.65 10.29
N TRP A 99 5.29 -11.70 9.49
CA TRP A 99 4.32 -12.09 8.50
C TRP A 99 3.17 -12.83 9.18
N VAL A 100 1.97 -12.64 8.67
CA VAL A 100 0.76 -13.29 9.20
C VAL A 100 0.05 -14.00 8.06
N ASP A 101 -0.28 -15.27 8.28
CA ASP A 101 -1.01 -16.08 7.30
C ASP A 101 -2.54 -15.87 7.36
N TYR A 102 -3.28 -16.62 6.55
CA TYR A 102 -4.74 -16.61 6.50
C TYR A 102 -5.41 -17.15 7.79
N ASN A 103 -4.66 -17.86 8.64
CA ASN A 103 -5.12 -18.36 9.93
C ASN A 103 -4.72 -17.46 11.10
N TYR A 104 -4.11 -16.31 10.82
CA TYR A 104 -3.52 -15.39 11.80
C TYR A 104 -2.36 -15.99 12.61
N VAL A 105 -1.68 -16.98 12.02
CA VAL A 105 -0.43 -17.52 12.57
C VAL A 105 0.72 -16.63 12.12
N GLU A 106 1.55 -16.22 13.08
CA GLU A 106 2.69 -15.35 12.84
C GLU A 106 3.93 -16.16 12.45
N SER A 107 4.74 -15.60 11.56
CA SER A 107 6.10 -16.09 11.28
C SER A 107 7.05 -15.74 12.43
N PRO A 108 8.28 -16.27 12.41
CA PRO A 108 9.36 -15.69 13.21
C PRO A 108 9.52 -14.18 12.94
N PHE A 109 9.86 -13.43 13.98
CA PHE A 109 10.02 -11.99 13.90
C PHE A 109 11.23 -11.59 13.06
N SER A 110 11.20 -10.39 12.49
CA SER A 110 12.38 -9.75 11.94
C SER A 110 13.40 -9.41 13.02
N GLU A 111 14.62 -9.10 12.57
CA GLU A 111 15.59 -8.38 13.40
C GLU A 111 14.96 -7.10 13.97
N VAL A 112 15.31 -6.78 15.22
CA VAL A 112 14.89 -5.55 15.87
C VAL A 112 15.70 -4.40 15.30
N ARG A 113 15.01 -3.40 14.76
CA ARG A 113 15.62 -2.15 14.28
C ARG A 113 15.32 -1.02 15.25
N GLU A 114 16.35 -0.26 15.59
CA GLU A 114 16.24 0.94 16.40
C GLU A 114 16.19 2.18 15.52
N VAL A 115 15.40 3.16 15.93
CA VAL A 115 15.39 4.50 15.34
C VAL A 115 15.20 5.54 16.44
N GLN A 116 15.96 6.63 16.36
CA GLN A 116 15.81 7.76 17.24
C GLN A 116 15.18 8.92 16.47
N THR A 117 14.06 9.43 16.98
CA THR A 117 13.41 10.59 16.36
C THR A 117 14.13 11.87 16.73
N LYS A 118 14.24 12.79 15.79
CA LYS A 118 14.80 14.13 16.00
C LYS A 118 13.92 15.15 15.31
N LYS A 119 13.89 16.38 15.82
CA LYS A 119 13.17 17.48 15.17
C LYS A 119 13.72 17.68 13.76
N GLY A 120 12.84 17.60 12.77
CA GLY A 120 13.19 17.82 11.36
C GLY A 120 13.29 19.31 11.03
N THR A 121 14.13 19.65 10.06
CA THR A 121 14.12 20.99 9.45
C THR A 121 12.93 21.15 8.50
N ASP A 122 12.50 22.38 8.22
CA ASP A 122 11.40 22.65 7.29
C ASP A 122 11.66 22.03 5.90
N LYS A 123 12.92 22.08 5.43
CA LYS A 123 13.32 21.47 4.17
C LYS A 123 13.17 19.94 4.19
N GLU A 124 13.58 19.28 5.27
CA GLU A 124 13.41 17.84 5.43
C GLU A 124 11.92 17.47 5.48
N MET A 125 11.11 18.26 6.19
CA MET A 125 9.67 18.04 6.30
C MET A 125 8.95 18.24 4.96
N LEU A 126 9.28 19.31 4.21
CA LEU A 126 8.72 19.54 2.88
C LEU A 126 9.11 18.43 1.90
N ASN A 127 10.37 17.98 1.93
CA ASN A 127 10.81 16.84 1.13
C ASN A 127 10.07 15.57 1.52
N PHE A 128 9.88 15.32 2.82
CA PHE A 128 9.16 14.15 3.31
C PHE A 128 7.69 14.16 2.83
N ILE A 129 6.98 15.28 3.01
CA ILE A 129 5.58 15.44 2.57
C ILE A 129 5.48 15.22 1.05
N ARG A 130 6.35 15.86 0.27
CA ARG A 130 6.38 15.70 -1.19
C ARG A 130 6.63 14.24 -1.56
N ASN A 131 7.66 13.61 -0.99
CA ASN A 131 8.00 12.23 -1.31
C ASN A 131 6.87 11.27 -0.94
N ALA A 132 6.18 11.49 0.18
CA ALA A 132 5.00 10.69 0.56
C ALA A 132 3.88 10.80 -0.48
N HIS A 133 3.55 12.01 -0.96
CA HIS A 133 2.54 12.21 -1.99
C HIS A 133 2.97 11.65 -3.35
N VAL A 134 4.22 11.85 -3.75
CA VAL A 134 4.73 11.33 -5.03
C VAL A 134 4.79 9.80 -5.01
N ASN A 135 5.16 9.20 -3.88
CA ASN A 135 5.20 7.75 -3.74
C ASN A 135 3.81 7.11 -3.91
N TYR A 136 2.72 7.82 -3.62
CA TYR A 136 1.36 7.34 -3.93
C TYR A 136 1.20 7.06 -5.43
N PHE A 137 1.71 7.92 -6.30
CA PHE A 137 1.67 7.72 -7.75
C PHE A 137 2.71 6.72 -8.25
N ILE A 138 3.88 6.64 -7.60
CA ILE A 138 4.90 5.66 -7.95
C ILE A 138 4.37 4.24 -7.69
N ASP A 139 3.77 3.99 -6.52
CA ASP A 139 3.39 2.64 -6.10
C ASP A 139 2.07 2.18 -6.74
N ASN A 140 1.08 3.06 -6.87
CA ASN A 140 -0.25 2.69 -7.33
C ASN A 140 -0.36 2.73 -8.85
N TYR A 141 0.06 1.65 -9.51
CA TYR A 141 -0.09 1.50 -10.95
C TYR A 141 -0.33 0.05 -11.35
N ASP A 142 -1.02 -0.12 -12.48
CA ASP A 142 -1.18 -1.41 -13.10
C ASP A 142 0.04 -1.74 -13.99
N VAL A 143 0.57 -2.95 -13.85
CA VAL A 143 1.81 -3.36 -14.52
C VAL A 143 1.63 -3.46 -16.04
N ASN A 144 0.42 -3.78 -16.52
CA ASN A 144 0.13 -4.01 -17.95
C ASN A 144 -0.03 -2.69 -18.72
N SER A 145 -0.85 -1.79 -18.19
CA SER A 145 -1.14 -0.48 -18.80
C SER A 145 -0.14 0.61 -18.40
N GLY A 146 0.52 0.49 -17.24
CA GLY A 146 1.33 1.55 -16.64
C GLY A 146 0.50 2.69 -16.04
N MET A 147 -0.83 2.65 -16.21
CA MET A 147 -1.77 3.66 -15.73
C MET A 147 -2.01 3.55 -14.23
N PHE A 148 -2.57 4.62 -13.67
CA PHE A 148 -2.86 4.71 -12.25
C PHE A 148 -4.00 3.77 -11.84
N LEU A 149 -3.79 3.07 -10.72
CA LEU A 149 -4.71 2.10 -10.14
C LEU A 149 -5.32 2.70 -8.86
N PRO A 150 -6.59 3.17 -8.89
CA PRO A 150 -7.22 3.85 -7.75
C PRO A 150 -7.36 2.97 -6.51
N ASP A 151 -7.67 1.69 -6.72
CA ASP A 151 -7.81 0.71 -5.65
C ASP A 151 -6.85 -0.47 -5.86
N ARG A 152 -5.71 -0.42 -5.15
CA ARG A 152 -4.71 -1.49 -5.15
C ARG A 152 -5.19 -2.79 -4.48
N GLY A 153 -6.24 -2.71 -3.66
CA GLY A 153 -6.86 -3.86 -3.01
C GLY A 153 -7.83 -4.60 -3.92
N ASN A 154 -8.30 -3.96 -4.99
CA ASN A 154 -9.18 -4.60 -5.96
C ASN A 154 -8.40 -5.58 -6.84
N ARG A 155 -8.95 -6.78 -7.05
CA ARG A 155 -8.39 -7.78 -7.95
C ARG A 155 -8.61 -7.44 -9.43
N GLN A 156 -9.55 -6.53 -9.70
CA GLN A 156 -9.81 -6.01 -11.03
C GLN A 156 -8.79 -4.91 -11.31
N ALA A 157 -8.06 -5.03 -12.42
CA ALA A 157 -7.03 -4.07 -12.83
C ALA A 157 -7.66 -2.79 -13.39
N ILE A 158 -8.52 -2.14 -12.62
CA ILE A 158 -9.30 -0.97 -13.06
C ILE A 158 -8.40 0.26 -12.99
N VAL A 159 -8.17 0.89 -14.13
CA VAL A 159 -7.31 2.07 -14.23
C VAL A 159 -8.10 3.33 -14.52
N SER A 160 -7.67 4.45 -13.95
CA SER A 160 -8.32 5.75 -14.14
C SER A 160 -7.52 6.64 -15.08
N THR A 161 -8.16 7.21 -16.08
CA THR A 161 -7.54 8.21 -16.97
C THR A 161 -7.26 9.52 -16.25
N ASN A 162 -8.25 10.04 -15.51
CA ASN A 162 -8.14 11.29 -14.76
C ASN A 162 -6.98 11.26 -13.77
N GLU A 163 -6.91 10.19 -12.95
CA GLU A 163 -5.84 10.07 -11.96
C GLU A 163 -4.49 9.74 -12.59
N THR A 164 -4.48 9.10 -13.76
CA THR A 164 -3.24 8.92 -14.54
C THR A 164 -2.66 10.26 -14.98
N GLY A 165 -3.48 11.26 -15.30
CA GLY A 165 -3.00 12.62 -15.59
C GLY A 165 -2.20 13.22 -14.43
N TYR A 166 -2.75 13.13 -13.20
CA TYR A 166 -2.03 13.56 -12.00
C TYR A 166 -0.80 12.69 -11.70
N ALA A 167 -0.89 11.38 -11.96
CA ALA A 167 0.23 10.46 -11.79
C ALA A 167 1.40 10.82 -12.70
N ILE A 168 1.17 11.23 -13.94
CA ILE A 168 2.23 11.68 -14.85
C ILE A 168 2.98 12.88 -14.25
N LEU A 169 2.27 13.87 -13.71
CA LEU A 169 2.90 15.01 -13.04
C LEU A 169 3.71 14.56 -11.81
N GLY A 170 3.16 13.65 -11.00
CA GLY A 170 3.87 13.06 -9.85
C GLY A 170 5.14 12.32 -10.26
N LEU A 171 5.10 11.56 -11.37
CA LEU A 171 6.26 10.84 -11.90
C LEU A 171 7.35 11.79 -12.39
N LEU A 172 7.00 12.92 -13.01
CA LEU A 172 7.98 13.95 -13.39
C LEU A 172 8.71 14.49 -12.17
N VAL A 173 7.97 14.83 -11.10
CA VAL A 173 8.56 15.26 -9.82
C VAL A 173 9.41 14.15 -9.21
N ALA A 174 8.99 12.89 -9.32
CA ALA A 174 9.77 11.74 -8.86
C ALA A 174 11.12 11.62 -9.57
N GLY A 175 11.13 11.79 -10.89
CA GLY A 175 12.34 11.74 -11.71
C GLY A 175 13.32 12.86 -11.39
N GLU A 176 12.83 14.08 -11.21
CA GLU A 176 13.66 15.24 -10.84
C GLU A 176 14.26 15.12 -9.42
N ASN A 177 13.57 14.41 -8.52
CA ASN A 177 14.00 14.24 -7.13
C ASN A 177 14.65 12.88 -6.85
N ASN A 178 15.04 12.14 -7.89
CA ASN A 178 15.72 10.85 -7.79
C ASN A 178 14.95 9.80 -6.97
N LEU A 179 13.61 9.87 -6.93
CA LEU A 179 12.77 8.83 -6.32
C LEU A 179 12.60 7.63 -7.25
N ILE A 180 12.67 7.86 -8.56
CA ILE A 180 12.70 6.83 -9.60
C ILE A 180 13.78 7.18 -10.62
N SER A 181 14.38 6.17 -11.27
CA SER A 181 15.33 6.42 -12.35
C SER A 181 14.63 6.99 -13.58
N ARG A 182 15.36 7.81 -14.36
CA ARG A 182 14.85 8.34 -15.64
C ARG A 182 14.46 7.23 -16.61
N GLN A 183 15.19 6.10 -16.61
CA GLN A 183 14.82 4.93 -17.42
C GLN A 183 13.49 4.31 -16.96
N ALA A 184 13.28 4.14 -15.65
CA ALA A 184 12.03 3.60 -15.12
C ALA A 184 10.84 4.52 -15.43
N LEU A 185 11.04 5.83 -15.33
CA LEU A 185 10.05 6.84 -15.73
C LEU A 185 9.69 6.71 -17.22
N LEU A 186 10.69 6.65 -18.11
CA LEU A 186 10.47 6.54 -19.55
C LEU A 186 9.73 5.25 -19.90
N VAL A 187 10.14 4.11 -19.33
CA VAL A 187 9.47 2.82 -19.52
C VAL A 187 8.00 2.91 -19.13
N ARG A 188 7.69 3.56 -18.00
CA ARG A 188 6.32 3.73 -17.53
C ARG A 188 5.50 4.64 -18.43
N LEU A 189 6.03 5.80 -18.83
CA LEU A 189 5.34 6.71 -19.75
C LEU A 189 5.11 6.08 -21.12
N THR A 190 6.10 5.37 -21.68
CA THR A 190 5.94 4.65 -22.95
C THR A 190 4.83 3.60 -22.85
N ARG A 191 4.70 2.91 -21.70
CA ARG A 191 3.62 1.94 -21.49
C ARG A 191 2.24 2.60 -21.45
N ILE A 192 2.11 3.72 -20.73
CA ILE A 192 0.86 4.50 -20.68
C ILE A 192 0.46 4.93 -22.10
N VAL A 193 1.39 5.49 -22.88
CA VAL A 193 1.10 5.94 -24.26
C VAL A 193 0.68 4.78 -25.15
N LYS A 194 1.39 3.64 -25.09
CA LYS A 194 1.04 2.42 -25.86
C LYS A 194 -0.34 1.88 -25.50
N PHE A 195 -0.68 1.88 -24.21
CA PHE A 195 -1.99 1.47 -23.75
C PHE A 195 -3.07 2.42 -24.27
N LEU A 196 -2.92 3.72 -24.08
CA LEU A 196 -3.89 4.71 -24.56
C LEU A 196 -4.07 4.69 -26.08
N SER A 197 -2.99 4.43 -26.85
CA SER A 197 -3.10 4.31 -28.31
C SER A 197 -3.89 3.09 -28.80
N SER A 198 -4.04 2.06 -27.96
CA SER A 198 -4.78 0.83 -28.29
C SER A 198 -6.11 0.70 -27.54
N ALA A 199 -6.35 1.53 -26.53
CA ALA A 199 -7.57 1.53 -25.74
C ALA A 199 -8.78 2.00 -26.56
N GLN A 200 -9.98 1.55 -26.14
CA GLN A 200 -11.23 1.96 -26.76
C GLN A 200 -11.48 3.46 -26.55
N GLN A 201 -11.63 4.22 -27.63
CA GLN A 201 -11.89 5.65 -27.60
C GLN A 201 -13.21 5.98 -28.32
N HIS A 202 -13.86 7.07 -27.93
CA HIS A 202 -15.02 7.59 -28.65
C HIS A 202 -14.69 8.99 -29.16
N GLN A 203 -14.54 9.14 -30.48
CA GLN A 203 -14.20 10.42 -31.13
C GLN A 203 -12.94 11.09 -30.55
N GLY A 204 -11.91 10.28 -30.23
CA GLY A 204 -10.67 10.76 -29.63
C GLY A 204 -10.76 11.09 -28.13
N VAL A 205 -11.92 10.90 -27.50
CA VAL A 205 -12.12 11.06 -26.06
C VAL A 205 -11.91 9.72 -25.36
N PHE A 206 -11.11 9.75 -24.30
CA PHE A 206 -10.89 8.60 -23.43
C PHE A 206 -11.97 8.51 -22.34
N THR A 207 -12.34 7.29 -21.97
CA THR A 207 -13.28 7.05 -20.86
C THR A 207 -12.61 7.27 -19.50
N ALA A 208 -13.42 7.47 -18.46
CA ALA A 208 -12.91 7.71 -17.10
C ALA A 208 -12.16 6.48 -16.52
N LEU A 209 -12.65 5.28 -16.83
CA LEU A 209 -12.13 4.01 -16.34
C LEU A 209 -11.94 3.00 -17.49
N TYR A 210 -10.88 2.20 -17.38
CA TYR A 210 -10.59 1.06 -18.25
C TYR A 210 -10.27 -0.20 -17.46
N ASP A 211 -10.46 -1.36 -18.07
CA ASP A 211 -9.74 -2.57 -17.67
C ASP A 211 -8.29 -2.47 -18.19
N GLY A 212 -7.32 -2.34 -17.27
CA GLY A 212 -5.90 -2.21 -17.59
C GLY A 212 -5.28 -3.41 -18.31
N ARG A 213 -5.97 -4.57 -18.35
CA ARG A 213 -5.50 -5.75 -19.10
C ARG A 213 -5.97 -5.74 -20.55
N GLN A 214 -7.19 -5.28 -20.80
CA GLN A 214 -7.87 -5.44 -22.08
C GLN A 214 -8.11 -4.12 -22.83
N GLY A 215 -8.09 -2.98 -22.13
CA GLY A 215 -8.36 -1.67 -22.72
C GLY A 215 -9.85 -1.41 -22.99
N TYR A 216 -10.75 -2.24 -22.45
CA TYR A 216 -12.19 -2.03 -22.55
C TYR A 216 -12.66 -0.98 -21.55
N LEU A 217 -13.64 -0.18 -21.96
CA LEU A 217 -14.25 0.81 -21.09
C LEU A 217 -15.02 0.14 -19.94
N ILE A 218 -14.94 0.75 -18.75
CA ILE A 218 -15.74 0.36 -17.60
C ILE A 218 -16.71 1.50 -17.28
N ILE A 219 -18.01 1.18 -17.26
CA ILE A 219 -19.04 2.15 -16.93
C ILE A 219 -19.11 2.30 -15.40
N ALA A 220 -19.05 3.53 -14.89
CA ALA A 220 -18.97 3.82 -13.45
C ALA A 220 -20.10 3.18 -12.60
N ILE A 221 -21.26 2.89 -13.18
CA ILE A 221 -22.39 2.21 -12.51
C ILE A 221 -22.00 0.79 -12.05
N GLN A 222 -21.10 0.11 -12.77
CA GLN A 222 -20.56 -1.20 -12.34
C GLN A 222 -19.62 -1.07 -11.13
N PHE A 223 -18.94 0.07 -10.96
CA PHE A 223 -17.96 0.29 -9.89
C PHE A 223 -18.62 0.55 -8.53
N GLN A 224 -19.80 1.18 -8.52
CA GLN A 224 -20.55 1.46 -7.29
C GLN A 224 -21.12 0.18 -6.65
N ARG A 225 -21.42 -0.86 -7.44
CA ARG A 225 -21.91 -2.15 -6.91
C ARG A 225 -20.86 -2.92 -6.09
N THR A 226 -19.58 -2.67 -6.31
CA THR A 226 -18.50 -3.27 -5.50
C THR A 226 -18.21 -2.52 -4.20
N ILE A 227 -18.63 -1.25 -4.09
CA ILE A 227 -18.42 -0.42 -2.89
C ILE A 227 -19.62 -0.54 -1.92
N CYS A 228 -20.82 -0.84 -2.41
CA CYS A 228 -22.03 -0.91 -1.59
C CYS A 228 -22.30 -2.23 -0.85
N ALA A 229 -21.28 -3.07 -0.59
CA ALA A 229 -21.41 -4.23 0.30
C ALA A 229 -20.99 -3.93 1.75
N VAL A 230 -20.92 -2.67 2.15
CA VAL A 230 -20.81 -2.26 3.56
C VAL A 230 -22.21 -1.78 4.01
N PRO A 231 -22.88 -2.50 4.92
CA PRO A 231 -24.19 -2.08 5.40
C PRO A 231 -24.08 -0.72 6.12
N PRO A 232 -25.06 0.19 5.94
CA PRO A 232 -25.05 1.49 6.56
C PRO A 232 -25.42 1.33 8.04
N ILE A 233 -24.42 1.33 8.92
CA ILE A 233 -24.65 1.43 10.36
C ILE A 233 -23.81 2.59 10.90
N LEU A 234 -24.53 3.67 11.19
CA LEU A 234 -24.22 4.72 12.18
C LEU A 234 -23.09 5.71 11.85
N TRP A 235 -23.36 6.60 10.88
CA TRP A 235 -22.94 8.00 11.02
C TRP A 235 -24.04 8.76 11.77
N ASN A 236 -23.96 8.76 13.11
CA ASN A 236 -24.66 9.73 13.94
C ASN A 236 -23.86 9.90 15.24
N ARG A 237 -22.89 10.82 15.19
CA ARG A 237 -22.51 11.77 16.26
C ARG A 237 -21.24 12.50 15.82
N PHE A 238 -21.46 13.71 15.29
CA PHE A 238 -20.64 14.86 15.67
C PHE A 238 -20.75 15.08 17.19
#